data_AF-A0A5C3EI37-F1
#
_entry.id   AF-A0A5C3EI37-F1
#
_cell.length_a   1.000
_cell.length_b   1.000
_cell.length_c   1.000
_cell.angle_alpha   90.00
_cell.angle_beta   90.00
_cell.angle_gamma   90.00
#
_symmetry.space_group_name_H-M   'P 1'
#
loop_
_entity.id
_entity.type
_entity.pdbx_description
1 polymer ?
#
loop_
_entity_poly.entity_id
_entity_poly.type
_entity_poly.pdbx_seq_one_letter_code
_entity_poly.pdbx_strand_id
1 'polypeptide(L)'
;MTGTAIEWAHAALNPATHLLPAIRSFWPAFTEYFRNTKTLTSVATYKAYYADADPFHSAIAFCGVVSFYVWIMEKITGNASQVDGLWTFLPLIYSVHFTVHKYFTYQPAKLTLFGGVEHASVWDKVEPRLALMSALSVIWCVRLTYNAYRRGMFKPGEEDYRWPLLRKTMSRPMWEVFSIFFIAIAQNILLAITALPNYLLLTTTSIKHVTEPVPRPVSKLILGDYILAALFVLNLTIQFYADQQQWNYQNYKRGKNPQEKPLPNAMVDPVTKLPLQKQNVMPYSTPEDAQRGFVTKGLWAWSRHPNFACEQTTWWILYAFVPLTFLPADLDFTKAHWSHFLNYAIIAPLAMNALFLPSTRYSEQVSAEKYPEYKDYQKRVGMFLPIDTLLRTLYYNVVASKEEKHRVEANVWGKSKVQKKKSQ
;
A
#
# COMPACT_ATOMS: atom_id res chain seq x y z
N MET A 1 15.27 -28.81 29.51
CA MET A 1 14.04 -28.56 28.73
C MET A 1 14.45 -28.07 27.35
N THR A 2 14.69 -29.00 26.43
CA THR A 2 14.92 -28.70 25.02
C THR A 2 13.59 -28.23 24.44
N GLY A 3 13.41 -26.92 24.26
CA GLY A 3 12.21 -26.38 23.63
C GLY A 3 12.02 -27.06 22.27
N THR A 4 10.83 -27.60 22.02
CA THR A 4 10.47 -28.15 20.71
C THR A 4 10.72 -27.07 19.68
N ALA A 5 11.71 -27.28 18.81
CA ALA A 5 11.97 -26.36 17.71
C ALA A 5 10.67 -26.19 16.94
N ILE A 6 10.26 -24.94 16.70
CA ILE A 6 9.08 -24.65 15.89
C ILE A 6 9.32 -25.25 14.51
N GLU A 7 8.56 -26.30 14.17
CA GLU A 7 8.63 -26.96 12.88
C GLU A 7 7.97 -26.06 11.83
N TRP A 8 8.63 -25.90 10.68
CA TRP A 8 8.14 -25.13 9.55
C TRP A 8 7.79 -26.09 8.43
N ALA A 9 6.61 -25.94 7.81
CA ALA A 9 6.18 -26.82 6.72
C ALA A 9 7.03 -26.72 5.45
N HIS A 10 7.86 -25.67 5.34
CA HIS A 10 8.80 -25.52 4.24
C HIS A 10 9.96 -24.61 4.67
N ALA A 11 11.18 -24.94 4.25
CA ALA A 11 12.38 -24.18 4.60
C ALA A 11 12.30 -22.69 4.22
N ALA A 12 11.76 -22.37 3.03
CA ALA A 12 11.57 -20.99 2.55
C ALA A 12 10.62 -20.12 3.42
N LEU A 13 9.72 -20.72 4.20
CA LEU A 13 8.82 -19.99 5.10
C LEU A 13 9.53 -19.56 6.40
N ASN A 14 10.57 -20.30 6.79
CA ASN A 14 11.34 -20.02 8.00
C ASN A 14 12.28 -18.83 7.77
N PRO A 15 12.16 -17.72 8.53
CA PRO A 15 13.06 -16.58 8.39
C PRO A 15 14.52 -16.93 8.66
N ALA A 16 14.81 -17.99 9.43
CA ALA A 16 16.18 -18.42 9.70
C ALA A 16 16.88 -19.07 8.50
N THR A 17 16.15 -19.51 7.47
CA THR A 17 16.72 -20.19 6.30
C THR A 17 17.30 -19.22 5.28
N HIS A 18 16.57 -18.14 4.96
CA HIS A 18 16.96 -17.21 3.88
C HIS A 18 16.98 -15.75 4.33
N LEU A 19 15.92 -15.24 4.95
CA LEU A 19 15.81 -13.82 5.29
C LEU A 19 16.89 -13.34 6.29
N LEU A 20 16.99 -13.98 7.46
CA LEU A 20 17.95 -13.57 8.49
C LEU A 20 19.40 -13.78 8.04
N PRO A 21 19.77 -14.91 7.38
CA PRO A 21 21.08 -15.04 6.76
C PRO A 21 21.39 -13.95 5.73
N ALA A 22 20.43 -13.59 4.86
CA ALA A 22 20.60 -12.51 3.89
C ALA A 22 20.87 -11.16 4.58
N ILE A 23 20.10 -10.81 5.62
CA ILE A 23 20.32 -9.58 6.40
C ILE A 23 21.70 -9.58 7.07
N ARG A 24 22.08 -10.68 7.74
CA ARG A 24 23.36 -10.77 8.46
C ARG A 24 24.58 -10.70 7.54
N SER A 25 24.47 -11.26 6.35
CA SER A 25 25.55 -11.30 5.35
C SER A 25 25.64 -10.03 4.50
N PHE A 26 24.69 -9.10 4.59
CA PHE A 26 24.65 -7.89 3.76
C PHE A 26 25.94 -7.07 3.85
N TRP A 27 26.36 -6.65 5.05
CA TRP A 27 27.51 -5.78 5.21
C TRP A 27 28.84 -6.47 4.88
N PRO A 28 29.10 -7.71 5.33
CA PRO A 28 30.27 -8.47 4.89
C PRO A 28 30.35 -8.60 3.36
N ALA A 29 29.25 -8.99 2.69
CA ALA A 29 29.20 -9.10 1.23
C ALA A 29 29.42 -7.74 0.56
N PHE A 30 28.74 -6.69 1.01
CA PHE A 30 28.87 -5.34 0.43
C PHE A 30 30.33 -4.86 0.49
N THR A 31 30.97 -4.95 1.65
CA THR A 31 32.37 -4.55 1.82
C THR A 31 33.34 -5.43 1.03
N GLU A 32 33.01 -6.71 0.80
CA GLU A 32 33.80 -7.59 -0.05
C GLU A 32 33.76 -7.19 -1.54
N TYR A 33 32.61 -6.80 -2.08
CA TYR A 33 32.53 -6.32 -3.46
C TYR A 33 33.10 -4.90 -3.61
N PHE A 34 32.83 -4.01 -2.64
CA PHE A 34 33.13 -2.58 -2.71
C PHE A 34 34.27 -2.14 -1.78
N ARG A 35 35.41 -2.86 -1.84
CA ARG A 35 36.58 -2.65 -0.95
C ARG A 35 37.31 -1.31 -1.14
N ASN A 36 37.27 -0.72 -2.33
CA ASN A 36 38.04 0.49 -2.65
C ASN A 36 37.41 1.31 -3.78
N THR A 37 37.98 2.49 -4.06
CA THR A 37 37.46 3.43 -5.07
C THR A 37 37.38 2.82 -6.48
N LYS A 38 38.27 1.89 -6.84
CA LYS A 38 38.23 1.22 -8.16
C LYS A 38 37.01 0.33 -8.28
N THR A 39 36.67 -0.44 -7.24
CA THR A 39 35.49 -1.32 -7.27
C THR A 39 34.19 -0.52 -7.12
N LEU A 40 34.20 0.59 -6.37
CA LEU A 40 33.07 1.52 -6.27
C LEU A 40 32.70 2.24 -7.58
N THR A 41 33.65 2.37 -8.51
CA THR A 41 33.41 3.00 -9.83
C THR A 41 33.27 1.99 -10.97
N SER A 42 33.37 0.70 -10.66
CA SER A 42 33.36 -0.39 -11.65
C SER A 42 31.95 -0.90 -11.89
N VAL A 43 31.43 -0.69 -13.11
CA VAL A 43 30.16 -1.27 -13.57
C VAL A 43 30.19 -2.80 -13.50
N ALA A 44 31.34 -3.43 -13.75
CA ALA A 44 31.48 -4.88 -13.66
C ALA A 44 31.27 -5.38 -12.21
N THR A 45 31.75 -4.64 -11.22
CA THR A 45 31.55 -4.97 -9.80
C THR A 45 30.07 -4.87 -9.43
N TYR A 46 29.35 -3.84 -9.88
CA TYR A 46 27.90 -3.73 -9.65
C TYR A 46 27.12 -4.87 -10.31
N LYS A 47 27.47 -5.25 -11.54
CA LYS A 47 26.85 -6.38 -12.23
C LYS A 47 27.09 -7.70 -11.49
N ALA A 48 28.32 -7.97 -11.07
CA ALA A 48 28.66 -9.16 -10.28
C ALA A 48 27.92 -9.15 -8.94
N TYR A 49 27.94 -8.04 -8.20
CA TYR A 49 27.22 -7.92 -6.93
C TYR A 49 25.72 -8.19 -7.10
N TYR A 50 25.09 -7.60 -8.11
CA TYR A 50 23.67 -7.83 -8.39
C TYR A 50 23.38 -9.28 -8.81
N ALA A 51 24.26 -9.92 -9.59
CA ALA A 51 24.08 -11.29 -10.05
C ALA A 51 24.37 -12.34 -8.97
N ASP A 52 25.39 -12.11 -8.14
CA ASP A 52 26.04 -13.14 -7.31
C ASP A 52 25.71 -13.00 -5.82
N ALA A 53 25.45 -11.79 -5.31
CA ALA A 53 24.96 -11.60 -3.94
C ALA A 53 23.49 -12.04 -3.78
N ASP A 54 23.02 -12.09 -2.54
CA ASP A 54 21.61 -12.35 -2.28
C ASP A 54 20.75 -11.21 -2.86
N PRO A 55 19.64 -11.49 -3.57
CA PRO A 55 18.77 -10.45 -4.12
C PRO A 55 18.27 -9.44 -3.08
N PHE A 56 18.19 -9.82 -1.81
CA PHE A 56 17.83 -8.93 -0.72
C PHE A 56 18.90 -7.85 -0.47
N HIS A 57 20.17 -8.12 -0.76
CA HIS A 57 21.28 -7.19 -0.52
C HIS A 57 21.18 -5.94 -1.39
N SER A 58 20.90 -6.10 -2.69
CA SER A 58 20.71 -4.96 -3.59
C SER A 58 19.46 -4.15 -3.23
N ALA A 59 18.41 -4.80 -2.69
CA ALA A 59 17.25 -4.10 -2.13
C ALA A 59 17.61 -3.28 -0.88
N ILE A 60 18.41 -3.81 0.04
CA ILE A 60 18.91 -3.07 1.22
C ILE A 60 19.76 -1.87 0.78
N ALA A 61 20.71 -2.07 -0.14
CA ALA A 61 21.58 -1.01 -0.64
C ALA A 61 20.77 0.11 -1.30
N PHE A 62 19.81 -0.26 -2.17
CA PHE A 62 18.92 0.70 -2.81
C PHE A 62 18.06 1.46 -1.79
N CYS A 63 17.49 0.76 -0.79
CA CYS A 63 16.74 1.38 0.30
C CYS A 63 17.60 2.41 1.07
N GLY A 64 18.87 2.09 1.35
CA GLY A 64 19.80 3.00 2.01
C GLY A 64 20.08 4.26 1.18
N VAL A 65 20.34 4.10 -0.12
CA VAL A 65 20.55 5.22 -1.06
C VAL A 65 19.32 6.13 -1.12
N VAL A 66 18.13 5.56 -1.25
CA VAL A 66 16.89 6.34 -1.33
C VAL A 66 16.57 7.02 0.00
N SER A 67 16.84 6.37 1.14
CA SER A 67 16.69 6.99 2.47
C SER A 67 17.61 8.19 2.63
N PHE A 68 18.87 8.06 2.21
CA PHE A 68 19.84 9.16 2.21
C PHE A 68 19.42 10.30 1.29
N TYR A 69 18.92 9.98 0.08
CA TYR A 69 18.35 10.96 -0.84
C TYR A 69 17.19 11.73 -0.22
N VAL A 70 16.20 11.03 0.38
CA VAL A 70 15.05 11.65 1.04
C VAL A 70 15.49 12.62 2.13
N TRP A 71 16.42 12.20 2.99
CA TRP A 71 16.96 13.04 4.05
C TRP A 71 17.66 14.29 3.51
N ILE A 72 18.58 14.13 2.55
CA ILE A 72 19.30 15.27 1.96
C ILE A 72 18.33 16.23 1.27
N MET A 73 17.39 15.72 0.47
CA MET A 73 16.45 16.54 -0.25
C MET A 73 15.50 17.29 0.68
N GLU A 74 15.11 16.70 1.81
CA GLU A 74 14.39 17.43 2.85
C GLU A 74 15.23 18.59 3.38
N LYS A 75 16.54 18.42 3.62
CA LYS A 75 17.40 19.52 4.10
C LYS A 75 17.63 20.62 3.07
N ILE A 76 17.72 20.26 1.79
CA ILE A 76 17.88 21.24 0.70
C ILE A 76 16.57 22.02 0.49
N THR A 77 15.43 21.34 0.51
CA THR A 77 14.14 21.93 0.11
C THR A 77 13.29 22.44 1.27
N GLY A 78 13.55 21.99 2.49
CA GLY A 78 12.68 22.20 3.65
C GLY A 78 11.36 21.42 3.60
N ASN A 79 11.19 20.52 2.62
CA ASN A 79 9.95 19.80 2.36
C ASN A 79 10.10 18.31 2.72
N ALA A 80 9.29 17.83 3.66
CA ALA A 80 9.32 16.46 4.17
C ALA A 80 8.59 15.44 3.29
N SER A 81 7.86 15.89 2.28
CA SER A 81 7.14 15.03 1.33
C SER A 81 8.00 14.39 0.25
N GLN A 82 9.33 14.40 0.38
CA GLN A 82 10.21 13.73 -0.60
C GLN A 82 9.85 12.24 -0.74
N VAL A 83 9.57 11.56 0.38
CA VAL A 83 9.18 10.15 0.37
C VAL A 83 7.76 9.95 -0.18
N ASP A 84 6.86 10.92 0.00
CA ASP A 84 5.46 10.82 -0.45
C ASP A 84 5.36 10.68 -1.98
N GLY A 85 6.23 11.39 -2.73
CA GLY A 85 6.32 11.24 -4.18
C GLY A 85 6.90 9.89 -4.60
N LEU A 86 7.95 9.44 -3.91
CA LEU A 86 8.63 8.17 -4.17
C LEU A 86 7.76 6.95 -3.83
N TRP A 87 6.84 7.10 -2.87
CA TRP A 87 5.85 6.09 -2.48
C TRP A 87 5.12 5.50 -3.68
N THR A 88 4.88 6.33 -4.71
CA THR A 88 4.14 5.91 -5.90
C THR A 88 4.92 4.93 -6.79
N PHE A 89 6.24 4.82 -6.63
CA PHE A 89 7.12 4.04 -7.50
C PHE A 89 7.90 2.94 -6.77
N LEU A 90 8.34 3.19 -5.53
CA LEU A 90 9.26 2.28 -4.83
C LEU A 90 8.73 0.85 -4.66
N PRO A 91 7.46 0.60 -4.26
CA PRO A 91 6.93 -0.77 -4.19
C PRO A 91 6.99 -1.51 -5.52
N LEU A 92 6.73 -0.80 -6.63
CA LEU A 92 6.87 -1.38 -7.98
C LEU A 92 8.33 -1.69 -8.28
N ILE A 93 9.26 -0.78 -7.98
CA ILE A 93 10.70 -0.99 -8.22
C ILE A 93 11.19 -2.24 -7.48
N TYR A 94 10.83 -2.41 -6.20
CA TYR A 94 11.20 -3.60 -5.43
C TYR A 94 10.52 -4.89 -5.95
N SER A 95 9.24 -4.81 -6.33
CA SER A 95 8.52 -5.95 -6.94
C SER A 95 9.19 -6.40 -8.23
N VAL A 96 9.49 -5.46 -9.14
CA VAL A 96 10.18 -5.72 -10.41
C VAL A 96 11.58 -6.25 -10.17
N HIS A 97 12.33 -5.67 -9.22
CA HIS A 97 13.67 -6.12 -8.83
C HIS A 97 13.70 -7.62 -8.56
N PHE A 98 12.83 -8.13 -7.68
CA PHE A 98 12.79 -9.57 -7.38
C PHE A 98 12.27 -10.41 -8.55
N THR A 99 11.40 -9.87 -9.39
CA THR A 99 10.89 -10.58 -10.58
C THR A 99 11.95 -10.76 -11.66
N VAL A 100 12.80 -9.76 -11.89
CA VAL A 100 13.82 -9.80 -12.95
C VAL A 100 15.17 -10.30 -12.46
N HIS A 101 15.40 -10.42 -11.15
CA HIS A 101 16.70 -10.79 -10.60
C HIS A 101 17.28 -12.08 -11.22
N LYS A 102 16.43 -13.11 -11.41
CA LYS A 102 16.82 -14.40 -12.02
C LYS A 102 17.39 -14.24 -13.45
N TYR A 103 17.05 -13.17 -14.16
CA TYR A 103 17.62 -12.85 -15.47
C TYR A 103 19.12 -12.57 -15.42
N PHE A 104 19.59 -12.01 -14.31
CA PHE A 104 20.97 -11.60 -14.11
C PHE A 104 21.82 -12.68 -13.42
N THR A 105 21.21 -13.75 -12.90
CA THR A 105 21.94 -14.84 -12.28
C THR A 105 22.40 -15.87 -13.31
N TYR A 106 23.52 -16.55 -13.03
CA TYR A 106 23.97 -17.68 -13.86
C TYR A 106 22.86 -18.74 -13.94
N GLN A 107 22.57 -19.19 -15.17
CA GLN A 107 21.64 -20.28 -15.44
C GLN A 107 22.42 -21.42 -16.12
N PRO A 108 22.41 -22.64 -15.56
CA PRO A 108 23.08 -23.76 -16.21
C PRO A 108 22.40 -24.07 -17.55
N ALA A 109 23.22 -24.38 -18.56
CA ALA A 109 22.75 -24.89 -19.85
C ALA A 109 21.94 -26.19 -19.64
N LYS A 110 20.76 -26.29 -20.26
CA LYS A 110 19.99 -27.55 -20.27
C LYS A 110 20.59 -28.45 -21.35
N LEU A 111 20.95 -29.69 -20.99
CA LEU A 111 21.34 -30.68 -21.98
C LEU A 111 20.06 -31.28 -22.57
N THR A 112 19.90 -31.16 -23.89
CA THR A 112 18.77 -31.76 -24.60
C THR A 112 18.92 -33.27 -24.63
N LEU A 113 17.78 -33.96 -24.80
CA LEU A 113 17.73 -35.43 -24.91
C LEU A 113 18.66 -35.99 -26.01
N PHE A 114 19.00 -35.17 -27.01
CA PHE A 114 19.85 -35.54 -28.15
C PHE A 114 21.27 -34.94 -28.08
N GLY A 115 21.72 -34.51 -26.90
CA GLY A 115 23.11 -34.06 -26.69
C GLY A 115 23.42 -32.62 -27.15
N GLY A 116 22.42 -31.84 -27.56
CA GLY A 116 22.53 -30.41 -27.80
C GLY A 116 22.42 -29.57 -26.52
N VAL A 117 22.97 -28.35 -26.54
CA VAL A 117 22.84 -27.36 -25.46
C VAL A 117 21.65 -26.44 -25.75
N GLU A 118 20.65 -26.46 -24.88
CA GLU A 118 19.53 -25.52 -24.93
C GLU A 118 19.83 -24.33 -24.01
N HIS A 119 19.92 -23.14 -24.63
CA HIS A 119 20.08 -21.89 -23.89
C HIS A 119 18.73 -21.43 -23.35
N ALA A 120 18.70 -21.03 -22.08
CA ALA A 120 17.51 -20.50 -21.43
C ALA A 120 16.94 -19.28 -22.20
N SER A 121 15.68 -19.37 -22.59
CA SER A 121 14.92 -18.27 -23.18
C SER A 121 14.66 -17.16 -22.15
N VAL A 122 14.16 -16.01 -22.59
CA VAL A 122 13.71 -14.95 -21.67
C VAL A 122 12.62 -15.45 -20.71
N TRP A 123 11.77 -16.37 -21.18
CA TRP A 123 10.69 -16.95 -20.39
C TRP A 123 11.16 -17.97 -19.34
N ASP A 124 12.32 -18.61 -19.54
CA ASP A 124 12.95 -19.45 -18.51
C ASP A 124 13.53 -18.61 -17.34
N LYS A 125 13.77 -17.33 -17.59
CA LYS A 125 14.46 -16.39 -16.68
C LYS A 125 13.52 -15.55 -15.83
N VAL A 126 12.20 -15.64 -16.04
CA VAL A 126 11.20 -14.89 -15.28
C VAL A 126 10.12 -15.85 -14.81
N GLU A 127 9.87 -15.90 -13.50
CA GLU A 127 8.82 -16.74 -12.95
C GLU A 127 7.43 -16.12 -13.25
N PRO A 128 6.49 -16.84 -13.90
CA PRO A 128 5.19 -16.30 -14.27
C PRO A 128 4.37 -15.73 -13.10
N ARG A 129 4.43 -16.35 -11.90
CA ARG A 129 3.73 -15.80 -10.72
C ARG A 129 4.31 -14.47 -10.26
N LEU A 130 5.65 -14.35 -10.25
CA LEU A 130 6.32 -13.07 -9.93
C LEU A 130 6.02 -12.00 -10.99
N ALA A 131 6.02 -12.38 -12.27
CA ALA A 131 5.64 -11.49 -13.37
C ALA A 131 4.19 -10.98 -13.22
N LEU A 132 3.25 -11.87 -12.87
CA LEU A 132 1.87 -11.49 -12.59
C LEU A 132 1.78 -10.51 -11.41
N MET A 133 2.46 -10.79 -10.29
CA MET A 133 2.50 -9.89 -9.14
C MET A 133 3.07 -8.51 -9.51
N SER A 134 4.16 -8.46 -10.28
CA SER A 134 4.71 -7.18 -10.77
C SER A 134 3.78 -6.47 -11.73
N ALA A 135 3.08 -7.17 -12.62
CA ALA A 135 2.08 -6.57 -13.50
C ALA A 135 0.92 -5.94 -12.69
N LEU A 136 0.45 -6.61 -11.63
CA LEU A 136 -0.52 -6.05 -10.69
C LEU A 136 0.05 -4.81 -9.97
N SER A 137 1.31 -4.86 -9.52
CA SER A 137 2.00 -3.68 -8.96
C SER A 137 2.12 -2.51 -9.96
N VAL A 138 2.30 -2.78 -11.26
CA VAL A 138 2.29 -1.75 -12.31
C VAL A 138 0.93 -1.06 -12.38
N ILE A 139 -0.17 -1.82 -12.41
CA ILE A 139 -1.52 -1.25 -12.45
C ILE A 139 -1.80 -0.42 -11.19
N TRP A 140 -1.39 -0.92 -10.02
CA TRP A 140 -1.47 -0.17 -8.75
C TRP A 140 -0.68 1.14 -8.79
N CYS A 141 0.55 1.11 -9.32
CA CYS A 141 1.44 2.26 -9.48
C CYS A 141 0.84 3.29 -10.42
N VAL A 142 0.41 2.91 -11.62
CA VAL A 142 -0.23 3.80 -12.60
C VAL A 142 -1.43 4.52 -11.98
N ARG A 143 -2.30 3.78 -11.29
CA ARG A 143 -3.45 4.33 -10.57
C ARG A 143 -3.03 5.33 -9.49
N LEU A 144 -2.02 4.99 -8.69
CA LEU A 144 -1.57 5.84 -7.59
C LEU A 144 -0.92 7.12 -8.11
N THR A 145 0.00 6.99 -9.07
CA THR A 145 0.69 8.12 -9.70
C THR A 145 -0.30 9.05 -10.41
N TYR A 146 -1.33 8.52 -11.09
CA TYR A 146 -2.41 9.34 -11.64
C TYR A 146 -3.12 10.17 -10.56
N ASN A 147 -3.47 9.55 -9.43
CA ASN A 147 -4.13 10.24 -8.33
C ASN A 147 -3.21 11.21 -7.58
N ALA A 148 -1.91 10.92 -7.48
CA ALA A 148 -0.91 11.84 -6.93
C ALA A 148 -0.70 13.06 -7.83
N TYR A 149 -0.58 12.84 -9.14
CA TYR A 149 -0.37 13.90 -10.13
C TYR A 149 -1.52 14.90 -10.15
N ARG A 150 -2.77 14.44 -10.28
CA ARG A 150 -3.95 15.33 -10.27
C ARG A 150 -4.08 16.12 -8.98
N ARG A 151 -3.64 15.55 -7.84
CA ARG A 151 -3.63 16.23 -6.53
C ARG A 151 -2.50 17.25 -6.38
N GLY A 152 -1.57 17.32 -7.33
CA GLY A 152 -0.45 18.25 -7.33
C GLY A 152 0.74 17.79 -6.51
N MET A 153 0.82 16.51 -6.10
CA MET A 153 1.88 16.00 -5.24
C MET A 153 3.30 16.18 -5.81
N PHE A 154 3.44 16.27 -7.13
CA PHE A 154 4.73 16.47 -7.81
C PHE A 154 5.04 17.94 -8.13
N LYS A 155 4.20 18.90 -7.74
CA LYS A 155 4.50 20.31 -7.98
C LYS A 155 5.61 20.78 -7.02
N PRO A 156 6.57 21.59 -7.51
CA PRO A 156 7.62 22.13 -6.66
C PRO A 156 7.05 22.87 -5.44
N GLY A 157 7.53 22.52 -4.25
CA GLY A 157 7.13 23.16 -3.00
C GLY A 157 5.83 22.65 -2.37
N GLU A 158 5.08 21.75 -3.03
CA GLU A 158 3.92 21.11 -2.40
C GLU A 158 4.37 20.09 -1.35
N GLU A 159 3.82 20.20 -0.14
CA GLU A 159 4.06 19.31 0.99
C GLU A 159 2.71 18.79 1.48
N ASP A 160 2.66 17.53 1.92
CA ASP A 160 1.48 16.98 2.57
C ASP A 160 1.14 17.83 3.81
N TYR A 161 -0.11 18.27 3.88
CA TYR A 161 -0.58 19.20 4.92
C TYR A 161 -0.37 18.69 6.35
N ARG A 162 -0.19 17.37 6.55
CA ARG A 162 0.07 16.77 7.86
C ARG A 162 1.47 17.10 8.38
N TRP A 163 2.47 17.27 7.51
CA TRP A 163 3.84 17.54 7.94
C TRP A 163 3.98 18.90 8.64
N PRO A 164 3.47 20.03 8.11
CA PRO A 164 3.50 21.30 8.81
C PRO A 164 2.74 21.28 10.15
N LEU A 165 1.61 20.55 10.23
CA LEU A 165 0.84 20.42 11.46
C LEU A 165 1.62 19.64 12.53
N LEU A 166 2.26 18.54 12.15
CA LEU A 166 3.08 17.73 13.04
C LEU A 166 4.37 18.46 13.46
N ARG A 167 5.00 19.19 12.53
CA ARG A 167 6.20 19.99 12.80
C ARG A 167 5.94 21.05 13.87
N LYS A 168 4.74 21.66 13.88
CA LYS A 168 4.34 22.66 14.90
C LYS A 168 4.23 22.09 16.32
N THR A 169 4.06 20.77 16.47
CA THR A 169 3.95 20.14 17.79
C THR A 169 5.29 19.64 18.33
N MET A 170 6.39 19.85 17.62
CA MET A 170 7.72 19.34 17.97
C MET A 170 8.74 20.47 18.06
N SER A 171 9.73 20.32 18.95
CA SER A 171 10.92 21.17 18.93
C SER A 171 11.78 20.86 17.70
N ARG A 172 12.67 21.79 17.30
CA ARG A 172 13.55 21.58 16.14
C ARG A 172 14.40 20.30 16.25
N PRO A 173 15.07 19.98 17.37
CA PRO A 173 15.82 18.72 17.48
C PRO A 173 14.93 17.48 17.38
N MET A 174 13.73 17.52 17.96
CA MET A 174 12.78 16.42 17.87
C MET A 174 12.30 16.20 16.44
N TRP A 175 12.02 17.27 15.70
CA TRP A 175 11.69 17.19 14.27
C TRP A 175 12.82 16.58 13.45
N GLU A 176 14.07 16.96 13.71
CA GLU A 176 15.24 16.43 13.01
C GLU A 176 15.40 14.91 13.22
N VAL A 177 15.30 14.44 14.47
CA VAL A 177 15.33 13.01 14.80
C VAL A 177 14.15 12.30 14.14
N PHE A 178 12.94 12.86 14.21
CA PHE A 178 11.76 12.29 13.59
C PHE A 178 11.90 12.19 12.06
N SER A 179 12.39 13.24 11.40
CA SER A 179 12.65 13.28 9.96
C SER A 179 13.61 12.17 9.53
N ILE A 180 14.76 12.04 10.21
CA ILE A 180 15.77 11.03 9.85
C ILE A 180 15.21 9.61 10.04
N PHE A 181 14.71 9.30 11.24
CA PHE A 181 14.37 7.91 11.57
C PHE A 181 13.02 7.49 11.01
N PHE A 182 12.01 8.36 11.03
CA PHE A 182 10.68 8.02 10.55
C PHE A 182 10.52 8.32 9.06
N ILE A 183 10.69 9.57 8.64
CA ILE A 183 10.39 10.01 7.26
C ILE A 183 11.38 9.42 6.26
N ALA A 184 12.68 9.51 6.54
CA ALA A 184 13.71 9.03 5.63
C ALA A 184 13.92 7.52 5.73
N ILE A 185 14.14 6.97 6.93
CA ILE A 185 14.51 5.55 7.07
C ILE A 185 13.27 4.64 7.13
N ALA A 186 12.37 4.82 8.11
CA ALA A 186 11.28 3.88 8.34
C ALA A 186 10.29 3.80 7.17
N GLN A 187 9.93 4.93 6.53
CA GLN A 187 9.06 4.92 5.36
C GLN A 187 9.70 4.18 4.17
N ASN A 188 10.99 4.36 3.91
CA ASN A 188 11.67 3.65 2.82
C ASN A 188 11.81 2.15 3.10
N ILE A 189 12.13 1.76 4.35
CA ILE A 189 12.13 0.35 4.77
C ILE A 189 10.73 -0.25 4.59
N LEU A 190 9.70 0.47 5.00
CA LEU A 190 8.31 0.06 4.85
C LEU A 190 7.94 -0.19 3.38
N LEU A 191 8.39 0.68 2.46
CA LEU A 191 8.20 0.51 1.01
C LEU A 191 8.96 -0.71 0.47
N ALA A 192 10.17 -0.98 0.95
CA ALA A 192 10.92 -2.19 0.59
C ALA A 192 10.24 -3.47 1.10
N ILE A 193 9.72 -3.44 2.33
CA ILE A 193 9.02 -4.55 2.98
C ILE A 193 7.79 -5.00 2.18
N THR A 194 7.14 -4.11 1.42
CA THR A 194 5.99 -4.48 0.58
C THR A 194 6.29 -5.58 -0.43
N ALA A 195 7.56 -5.74 -0.84
CA ALA A 195 8.01 -6.74 -1.80
C ALA A 195 8.54 -8.04 -1.14
N LEU A 196 8.41 -8.20 0.19
CA LEU A 196 8.77 -9.45 0.87
C LEU A 196 8.06 -10.69 0.30
N PRO A 197 6.77 -10.64 -0.12
CA PRO A 197 6.15 -11.77 -0.82
C PRO A 197 6.91 -12.17 -2.10
N ASN A 198 7.35 -11.20 -2.91
CA ASN A 198 8.14 -11.47 -4.11
C ASN A 198 9.49 -12.11 -3.77
N TYR A 199 10.20 -11.58 -2.78
CA TYR A 199 11.46 -12.16 -2.31
C TYR A 199 11.29 -13.60 -1.84
N LEU A 200 10.30 -13.86 -0.97
CA LEU A 200 10.01 -15.20 -0.47
C LEU A 200 9.75 -16.17 -1.62
N LEU A 201 8.87 -15.80 -2.57
CA LEU A 201 8.56 -16.65 -3.71
C LEU A 201 9.77 -16.87 -4.64
N LEU A 202 10.62 -15.87 -4.85
CA LEU A 202 11.88 -16.03 -5.58
C LEU A 202 12.80 -17.05 -4.90
N THR A 203 12.87 -17.07 -3.56
CA THR A 203 13.72 -18.05 -2.85
C THR A 203 13.30 -19.51 -3.08
N THR A 204 12.07 -19.77 -3.49
CA THR A 204 11.61 -21.15 -3.80
C THR A 204 12.12 -21.68 -5.15
N THR A 205 12.69 -20.82 -5.99
CA THR A 205 13.20 -21.18 -7.33
C THR A 205 14.65 -20.78 -7.55
N SER A 206 15.24 -20.02 -6.63
CA SER A 206 16.62 -19.59 -6.71
C SER A 206 17.58 -20.77 -6.47
N ILE A 207 18.53 -20.96 -7.38
CA ILE A 207 19.61 -21.95 -7.24
C ILE A 207 20.44 -21.68 -5.97
N LYS A 208 20.50 -20.42 -5.51
CA LYS A 208 21.19 -20.02 -4.27
C LYS A 208 20.47 -20.47 -3.00
N HIS A 209 19.19 -20.82 -3.13
CA HIS A 209 18.31 -21.22 -2.05
C HIS A 209 17.76 -22.61 -2.36
N VAL A 210 18.64 -23.62 -2.27
CA VAL A 210 18.26 -25.01 -2.49
C VAL A 210 17.23 -25.40 -1.42
N THR A 211 15.97 -25.51 -1.84
CA THR A 211 14.85 -25.92 -1.00
C THR A 211 14.06 -27.00 -1.74
N GLU A 212 13.23 -27.72 -0.98
CA GLU A 212 12.32 -28.71 -1.55
C GLU A 212 11.32 -28.05 -2.53
N PRO A 213 10.77 -28.79 -3.50
CA PRO A 213 9.76 -28.25 -4.39
C PRO A 213 8.49 -27.85 -3.63
N VAL A 214 7.97 -26.66 -3.94
CA VAL A 214 6.68 -26.21 -3.40
C VAL A 214 5.51 -26.95 -4.08
N PRO A 215 4.38 -27.20 -3.37
CA PRO A 215 3.23 -27.89 -3.94
C PRO A 215 2.66 -27.25 -5.21
N ARG A 216 2.76 -25.91 -5.31
CA ARG A 216 2.28 -25.14 -6.47
C ARG A 216 3.40 -24.24 -6.97
N PRO A 217 4.25 -24.72 -7.88
CA PRO A 217 5.42 -23.97 -8.38
C PRO A 217 5.08 -22.57 -8.89
N VAL A 218 5.96 -21.61 -8.63
CA VAL A 218 5.83 -20.22 -9.13
C VAL A 218 6.07 -20.10 -10.64
N SER A 219 6.65 -21.16 -11.23
CA SER A 219 6.89 -21.33 -12.67
C SER A 219 5.61 -21.59 -13.48
N LYS A 220 4.47 -21.84 -12.82
CA LYS A 220 3.19 -22.14 -13.46
C LYS A 220 2.05 -21.35 -12.80
N LEU A 221 1.26 -20.68 -13.63
CA LEU A 221 0.01 -20.05 -13.19
C LEU A 221 -1.08 -21.11 -13.05
N ILE A 222 -1.83 -21.03 -11.96
CA ILE A 222 -2.99 -21.86 -11.65
C ILE A 222 -4.25 -20.98 -11.49
N LEU A 223 -5.43 -21.61 -11.39
CA LEU A 223 -6.69 -20.89 -11.21
C LEU A 223 -6.65 -19.89 -10.05
N GLY A 224 -6.01 -20.24 -8.94
CA GLY A 224 -5.86 -19.35 -7.79
C GLY A 224 -5.10 -18.06 -8.10
N ASP A 225 -4.11 -18.08 -9.00
CA ASP A 225 -3.38 -16.88 -9.42
C ASP A 225 -4.32 -15.90 -10.13
N TYR A 226 -5.17 -16.41 -11.02
CA TYR A 226 -6.17 -15.60 -11.73
C TYR A 226 -7.26 -15.06 -10.80
N ILE A 227 -7.67 -15.85 -9.79
CA ILE A 227 -8.63 -15.39 -8.78
C ILE A 227 -8.03 -14.24 -7.97
N LEU A 228 -6.79 -14.38 -7.48
CA LEU A 228 -6.12 -13.30 -6.73
C LEU A 228 -5.91 -12.05 -7.60
N ALA A 229 -5.53 -12.21 -8.86
CA ALA A 229 -5.41 -11.11 -9.80
C ALA A 229 -6.76 -10.40 -10.05
N ALA A 230 -7.85 -11.16 -10.23
CA ALA A 230 -9.19 -10.60 -10.40
C ALA A 230 -9.65 -9.84 -9.15
N LEU A 231 -9.42 -10.39 -7.95
CA LEU A 231 -9.70 -9.73 -6.68
C LEU A 231 -8.88 -8.43 -6.52
N PHE A 232 -7.61 -8.45 -6.92
CA PHE A 232 -6.75 -7.27 -6.90
C PHE A 232 -7.30 -6.16 -7.81
N VAL A 233 -7.65 -6.49 -9.06
CA VAL A 233 -8.20 -5.53 -10.02
C VAL A 233 -9.56 -4.99 -9.55
N LEU A 234 -10.43 -5.85 -9.00
CA LEU A 234 -11.69 -5.44 -8.41
C LEU A 234 -11.47 -4.46 -7.24
N ASN A 235 -10.55 -4.79 -6.33
CA ASN A 235 -10.20 -3.94 -5.20
C ASN A 235 -9.64 -2.58 -5.66
N LEU A 236 -8.73 -2.56 -6.63
CA LEU A 236 -8.22 -1.33 -7.24
C LEU A 236 -9.31 -0.51 -7.92
N THR A 237 -10.27 -1.17 -8.57
CA THR A 237 -11.40 -0.49 -9.21
C THR A 237 -12.25 0.23 -8.17
N ILE A 238 -12.60 -0.45 -7.07
CA ILE A 238 -13.33 0.17 -5.94
C ILE A 238 -12.52 1.33 -5.35
N GLN A 239 -11.21 1.15 -5.19
CA GLN A 239 -10.30 2.19 -4.72
C GLN A 239 -10.32 3.43 -5.63
N PHE A 240 -10.23 3.23 -6.94
CA PHE A 240 -10.27 4.31 -7.93
C PHE A 240 -11.59 5.07 -7.88
N TYR A 241 -12.72 4.36 -7.73
CA TYR A 241 -14.03 5.00 -7.53
C TYR A 241 -14.09 5.80 -6.21
N ALA A 242 -13.52 5.27 -5.13
CA ALA A 242 -13.46 5.98 -3.85
C ALA A 242 -12.66 7.29 -3.95
N ASP A 243 -11.48 7.23 -4.58
CA ASP A 243 -10.64 8.40 -4.86
C ASP A 243 -11.36 9.39 -5.77
N GLN A 244 -12.06 8.92 -6.81
CA GLN A 244 -12.83 9.77 -7.71
C GLN A 244 -14.01 10.46 -7.00
N GLN A 245 -14.71 9.77 -6.10
CA GLN A 245 -15.75 10.37 -5.27
C GLN A 245 -15.18 11.49 -4.39
N GLN A 246 -14.04 11.24 -3.74
CA GLN A 246 -13.38 12.25 -2.91
C GLN A 246 -12.90 13.44 -3.75
N TRP A 247 -12.33 13.19 -4.93
CA TRP A 247 -11.90 14.23 -5.85
C TRP A 247 -13.05 15.13 -6.30
N ASN A 248 -14.15 14.51 -6.76
CA ASN A 248 -15.36 15.21 -7.17
C ASN A 248 -15.89 16.09 -6.05
N TYR A 249 -15.95 15.56 -4.83
CA TYR A 249 -16.36 16.32 -3.65
C TYR A 249 -15.45 17.51 -3.36
N GLN A 250 -14.12 17.31 -3.34
CA GLN A 250 -13.20 18.39 -3.00
C GLN A 250 -13.22 19.50 -4.05
N ASN A 251 -13.35 19.17 -5.34
CA ASN A 251 -13.54 20.16 -6.39
C ASN A 251 -14.87 20.91 -6.23
N TYR A 252 -15.97 20.19 -6.00
CA TYR A 252 -17.27 20.78 -5.71
C TYR A 252 -17.21 21.75 -4.53
N LYS A 253 -16.65 21.31 -3.39
CA LYS A 253 -16.49 22.13 -2.18
C LYS A 253 -15.64 23.38 -2.42
N ARG A 254 -14.66 23.31 -3.32
CA ARG A 254 -13.81 24.45 -3.72
C ARG A 254 -14.48 25.39 -4.74
N GLY A 255 -15.78 25.24 -4.99
CA GLY A 255 -16.50 26.10 -5.93
C GLY A 255 -16.14 25.83 -7.39
N LYS A 256 -15.86 24.56 -7.74
CA LYS A 256 -15.69 24.14 -9.14
C LYS A 256 -16.90 23.36 -9.65
N ASN A 257 -17.13 23.41 -10.95
CA ASN A 257 -18.15 22.63 -11.65
C ASN A 257 -17.66 21.18 -11.92
N PRO A 258 -18.50 20.28 -12.46
CA PRO A 258 -18.10 18.90 -12.80
C PRO A 258 -16.96 18.80 -13.82
N GLN A 259 -16.73 19.84 -14.62
CA GLN A 259 -15.61 19.96 -15.58
C GLN A 259 -14.37 20.62 -14.94
N GLU A 260 -14.34 20.72 -13.60
CA GLU A 260 -13.24 21.26 -12.80
C GLU A 260 -12.93 22.75 -13.02
N LYS A 261 -13.82 23.47 -13.72
CA LYS A 261 -13.71 24.91 -13.93
C LYS A 261 -14.29 25.66 -12.72
N PRO A 262 -13.69 26.79 -12.31
CA PRO A 262 -14.27 27.65 -11.29
C PRO A 262 -15.70 28.05 -11.64
N LEU A 263 -16.59 28.05 -10.65
CA LEU A 263 -17.95 28.56 -10.81
C LEU A 263 -17.94 30.10 -10.93
N PRO A 264 -18.95 30.69 -11.58
CA PRO A 264 -19.17 32.13 -11.53
C PRO A 264 -19.29 32.63 -10.09
N ASN A 265 -18.78 33.83 -9.80
CA ASN A 265 -18.83 34.45 -8.47
C ASN A 265 -20.26 34.52 -7.90
N ALA A 266 -21.29 34.66 -8.75
CA ALA A 266 -22.69 34.68 -8.34
C ALA A 266 -23.22 33.34 -7.80
N MET A 267 -22.51 32.23 -8.05
CA MET A 267 -22.89 30.88 -7.63
C MET A 267 -22.12 30.40 -6.40
N VAL A 268 -21.27 31.26 -5.84
CA VAL A 268 -20.34 30.94 -4.75
C VAL A 268 -20.51 31.96 -3.64
N ASP A 269 -20.55 31.50 -2.39
CA ASP A 269 -20.62 32.38 -1.24
C ASP A 269 -19.35 33.26 -1.16
N PRO A 270 -19.48 34.59 -1.02
CA PRO A 270 -18.33 35.49 -1.08
C PRO A 270 -17.32 35.28 0.06
N VAL A 271 -17.77 34.76 1.21
CA VAL A 271 -16.95 34.56 2.42
C VAL A 271 -16.39 33.15 2.48
N THR A 272 -17.25 32.15 2.46
CA THR A 272 -16.90 30.73 2.64
C THR A 272 -16.41 30.06 1.37
N LYS A 273 -16.66 30.67 0.20
CA LYS A 273 -16.38 30.12 -1.14
C LYS A 273 -17.09 28.81 -1.45
N LEU A 274 -18.15 28.49 -0.71
CA LEU A 274 -18.97 27.30 -0.95
C LEU A 274 -20.01 27.52 -2.07
N PRO A 275 -20.38 26.47 -2.83
CA PRO A 275 -21.46 26.56 -3.81
C PRO A 275 -22.81 26.92 -3.17
N LEU A 276 -23.53 27.87 -3.77
CA LEU A 276 -24.87 28.31 -3.33
C LEU A 276 -26.01 27.53 -3.98
N GLN A 277 -25.73 26.84 -5.09
CA GLN A 277 -26.74 26.12 -5.88
C GLN A 277 -26.38 24.64 -6.02
N LYS A 278 -27.40 23.83 -6.30
CA LYS A 278 -27.22 22.40 -6.59
C LYS A 278 -26.41 22.21 -7.87
N GLN A 279 -25.61 21.16 -7.90
CA GLN A 279 -24.80 20.77 -9.06
C GLN A 279 -24.96 19.29 -9.39
N ASN A 280 -24.68 18.92 -10.64
CA ASN A 280 -24.68 17.52 -11.08
C ASN A 280 -23.37 16.80 -10.72
N VAL A 281 -22.98 16.88 -9.45
CA VAL A 281 -21.83 16.14 -8.91
C VAL A 281 -22.37 14.97 -8.11
N MET A 282 -22.12 13.74 -8.58
CA MET A 282 -22.56 12.54 -7.86
C MET A 282 -21.42 12.00 -7.00
N PRO A 283 -21.71 11.56 -5.76
CA PRO A 283 -23.00 11.59 -5.06
C PRO A 283 -23.30 12.90 -4.28
N TYR A 284 -22.51 13.97 -4.45
CA TYR A 284 -22.56 15.20 -3.64
C TYR A 284 -23.05 16.41 -4.44
N SER A 285 -24.35 16.70 -4.38
CA SER A 285 -24.98 17.65 -5.30
C SER A 285 -25.58 18.88 -4.63
N THR A 286 -25.62 18.96 -3.29
CA THR A 286 -26.36 20.03 -2.59
C THR A 286 -25.46 20.95 -1.77
N PRO A 287 -25.83 22.25 -1.62
CA PRO A 287 -25.06 23.19 -0.79
C PRO A 287 -24.81 22.70 0.64
N GLU A 288 -25.76 21.95 1.22
CA GLU A 288 -25.62 21.36 2.55
C GLU A 288 -24.49 20.30 2.59
N ASP A 289 -24.23 19.60 1.48
CA ASP A 289 -23.09 18.68 1.40
C ASP A 289 -21.75 19.44 1.42
N ALA A 290 -21.69 20.62 0.80
CA ALA A 290 -20.50 21.47 0.84
C ALA A 290 -20.29 22.07 2.25
N GLN A 291 -21.38 22.55 2.88
CA GLN A 291 -21.36 23.10 4.24
C GLN A 291 -20.90 22.09 5.28
N ARG A 292 -21.31 20.81 5.16
CA ARG A 292 -20.84 19.73 6.04
C ARG A 292 -19.31 19.60 6.08
N GLY A 293 -18.64 19.91 4.96
CA GLY A 293 -17.17 19.97 4.90
C GLY A 293 -16.43 18.64 4.65
N PHE A 294 -17.12 17.50 4.77
CA PHE A 294 -16.59 16.17 4.48
C PHE A 294 -17.58 15.26 3.70
N VAL A 295 -17.03 14.23 3.06
CA VAL A 295 -17.76 13.23 2.27
C VAL A 295 -18.49 12.22 3.16
N THR A 296 -19.76 11.96 2.86
CA THR A 296 -20.54 10.92 3.57
C THR A 296 -21.32 9.98 2.64
N LYS A 297 -21.59 10.35 1.39
CA LYS A 297 -22.37 9.55 0.43
C LYS A 297 -21.49 8.64 -0.44
N GLY A 298 -22.10 7.67 -1.12
CA GLY A 298 -21.39 6.72 -1.98
C GLY A 298 -20.65 5.65 -1.16
N LEU A 299 -19.42 5.33 -1.54
CA LEU A 299 -18.58 4.39 -0.78
C LEU A 299 -18.28 4.92 0.63
N TRP A 300 -18.24 6.25 0.77
CA TRP A 300 -18.04 6.95 2.04
C TRP A 300 -19.20 6.75 3.05
N ALA A 301 -20.35 6.21 2.62
CA ALA A 301 -21.44 5.84 3.54
C ALA A 301 -21.19 4.50 4.24
N TRP A 302 -20.30 3.67 3.68
CA TRP A 302 -20.00 2.32 4.14
C TRP A 302 -18.66 2.23 4.87
N SER A 303 -17.71 3.06 4.49
CA SER A 303 -16.40 3.19 5.12
C SER A 303 -16.03 4.65 5.15
N ARG A 304 -15.43 5.14 6.24
CA ARG A 304 -14.96 6.53 6.31
C ARG A 304 -13.71 6.76 5.48
N HIS A 305 -12.97 5.70 5.13
CA HIS A 305 -11.80 5.75 4.25
C HIS A 305 -11.80 4.53 3.33
N PRO A 306 -12.74 4.44 2.36
CA PRO A 306 -12.87 3.28 1.48
C PRO A 306 -11.62 3.09 0.60
N ASN A 307 -10.99 4.19 0.19
CA ASN A 307 -9.72 4.13 -0.54
C ASN A 307 -8.57 3.59 0.31
N PHE A 308 -8.49 3.94 1.60
CA PHE A 308 -7.47 3.39 2.50
C PHE A 308 -7.74 1.94 2.89
N ALA A 309 -9.01 1.55 3.00
CA ALA A 309 -9.38 0.14 3.19
C ALA A 309 -8.91 -0.70 2.00
N CYS A 310 -9.20 -0.26 0.77
CA CYS A 310 -8.70 -0.93 -0.44
C CYS A 310 -7.17 -0.91 -0.53
N GLU A 311 -6.51 0.19 -0.16
CA GLU A 311 -5.04 0.26 -0.14
C GLU A 311 -4.45 -0.80 0.80
N GLN A 312 -4.99 -0.96 2.00
CA GLN A 312 -4.59 -2.01 2.94
C GLN A 312 -4.87 -3.42 2.36
N THR A 313 -6.04 -3.63 1.76
CA THR A 313 -6.43 -4.92 1.15
C THR A 313 -5.51 -5.33 0.00
N THR A 314 -4.99 -4.38 -0.80
CA THR A 314 -4.02 -4.64 -1.89
C THR A 314 -2.84 -5.47 -1.38
N TRP A 315 -2.26 -5.09 -0.24
CA TRP A 315 -1.09 -5.75 0.32
C TRP A 315 -1.42 -7.14 0.88
N TRP A 316 -2.64 -7.33 1.40
CA TRP A 316 -3.13 -8.66 1.78
C TRP A 316 -3.33 -9.58 0.58
N ILE A 317 -3.83 -9.06 -0.54
CA ILE A 317 -3.99 -9.84 -1.78
C ILE A 317 -2.62 -10.23 -2.36
N LEU A 318 -1.65 -9.31 -2.39
CA LEU A 318 -0.28 -9.63 -2.81
C LEU A 318 0.38 -10.64 -1.88
N TYR A 319 0.16 -10.54 -0.58
CA TYR A 319 0.61 -11.55 0.38
C TYR A 319 -0.04 -12.92 0.14
N ALA A 320 -1.31 -12.97 -0.29
CA ALA A 320 -2.04 -14.22 -0.49
C ALA A 320 -1.43 -15.15 -1.57
N PHE A 321 -0.56 -14.64 -2.46
CA PHE A 321 0.25 -15.48 -3.36
C PHE A 321 1.22 -16.41 -2.59
N VAL A 322 1.62 -16.05 -1.36
CA VAL A 322 2.45 -16.88 -0.49
C VAL A 322 1.68 -18.13 -0.05
N PRO A 323 0.58 -18.07 0.74
CA PRO A 323 -0.17 -19.28 1.10
C PRO A 323 -0.68 -20.02 -0.15
N LEU A 324 -1.02 -19.33 -1.25
CA LEU A 324 -1.38 -19.98 -2.50
C LEU A 324 -0.29 -20.93 -3.01
N THR A 325 0.98 -20.60 -2.82
CA THR A 325 2.15 -21.38 -3.27
C THR A 325 2.40 -22.62 -2.41
N PHE A 326 2.16 -22.53 -1.09
CA PHE A 326 2.48 -23.60 -0.13
C PHE A 326 1.28 -24.48 0.23
N LEU A 327 0.05 -24.03 -0.02
CA LEU A 327 -1.13 -24.84 0.28
C LEU A 327 -1.17 -26.13 -0.56
N PRO A 328 -1.70 -27.23 0.00
CA PRO A 328 -1.79 -28.53 -0.68
C PRO A 328 -2.47 -28.43 -2.05
N ALA A 329 -1.87 -29.05 -3.07
CA ALA A 329 -2.39 -29.02 -4.44
C ALA A 329 -3.71 -29.80 -4.60
N ASP A 330 -3.93 -30.81 -3.76
CA ASP A 330 -5.13 -31.64 -3.69
C ASP A 330 -6.30 -30.98 -2.94
N LEU A 331 -6.12 -29.75 -2.43
CA LEU A 331 -7.11 -29.00 -1.65
C LEU A 331 -7.51 -29.66 -0.32
N ASP A 332 -6.71 -30.63 0.16
CA ASP A 332 -6.90 -31.20 1.49
C ASP A 332 -6.36 -30.25 2.56
N PHE A 333 -7.24 -29.38 3.07
CA PHE A 333 -6.90 -28.38 4.08
C PHE A 333 -6.49 -28.99 5.43
N THR A 334 -6.67 -30.30 5.66
CA THR A 334 -6.13 -30.95 6.88
C THR A 334 -4.60 -30.96 6.89
N LYS A 335 -3.97 -30.85 5.72
CA LYS A 335 -2.51 -30.71 5.53
C LYS A 335 -2.03 -29.26 5.60
N ALA A 336 -2.93 -28.30 5.85
CA ALA A 336 -2.54 -26.91 6.00
C ALA A 336 -1.76 -26.70 7.29
N HIS A 337 -0.60 -26.07 7.19
CA HIS A 337 0.24 -25.74 8.33
C HIS A 337 0.16 -24.23 8.63
N TRP A 338 0.29 -23.85 9.91
CA TRP A 338 0.18 -22.45 10.33
C TRP A 338 1.20 -21.54 9.61
N SER A 339 2.39 -22.06 9.30
CA SER A 339 3.46 -21.29 8.64
C SER A 339 3.15 -20.91 7.19
N HIS A 340 2.17 -21.56 6.55
CA HIS A 340 1.66 -21.13 5.23
C HIS A 340 1.06 -19.72 5.32
N PHE A 341 0.47 -19.38 6.48
CA PHE A 341 -0.24 -18.14 6.72
C PHE A 341 0.52 -17.16 7.62
N LEU A 342 1.36 -17.65 8.53
CA LEU A 342 2.20 -16.82 9.40
C LEU A 342 3.68 -17.09 9.11
N ASN A 343 4.25 -16.29 8.22
CA ASN A 343 5.69 -16.29 7.89
C ASN A 343 6.15 -14.84 7.79
N TYR A 344 7.44 -14.60 7.57
CA TYR A 344 8.00 -13.25 7.59
C TYR A 344 7.42 -12.30 6.53
N ALA A 345 6.86 -12.81 5.42
CA ALA A 345 6.28 -11.96 4.39
C ALA A 345 4.93 -11.35 4.82
N ILE A 346 4.28 -11.85 5.89
CA ILE A 346 3.07 -11.23 6.46
C ILE A 346 3.34 -9.84 7.02
N ILE A 347 4.60 -9.52 7.31
CA ILE A 347 5.00 -8.18 7.76
C ILE A 347 4.63 -7.13 6.71
N ALA A 348 4.59 -7.47 5.40
CA ALA A 348 4.20 -6.54 4.35
C ALA A 348 2.81 -5.91 4.56
N PRO A 349 1.71 -6.68 4.59
CA PRO A 349 0.39 -6.10 4.86
C PRO A 349 0.23 -5.57 6.29
N LEU A 350 0.88 -6.18 7.30
CA LEU A 350 0.78 -5.71 8.68
C LEU A 350 1.43 -4.35 8.89
N ALA A 351 2.60 -4.12 8.28
CA ALA A 351 3.31 -2.86 8.37
C ALA A 351 2.55 -1.74 7.63
N MET A 352 1.91 -2.06 6.49
CA MET A 352 0.98 -1.14 5.82
C MET A 352 -0.18 -0.76 6.74
N ASN A 353 -0.86 -1.73 7.36
CA ASN A 353 -1.93 -1.46 8.33
C ASN A 353 -1.44 -0.59 9.50
N ALA A 354 -0.24 -0.88 10.03
CA ALA A 354 0.38 -0.14 11.12
C ALA A 354 0.71 1.32 10.75
N LEU A 355 0.98 1.62 9.48
CA LEU A 355 1.10 2.99 8.98
C LEU A 355 -0.26 3.67 8.83
N PHE A 356 -1.21 2.99 8.18
CA PHE A 356 -2.51 3.58 7.83
C PHE A 356 -3.34 3.94 9.06
N LEU A 357 -3.35 3.11 10.10
CA LEU A 357 -4.16 3.34 11.30
C LEU A 357 -3.84 4.67 12.03
N PRO A 358 -2.60 4.93 12.49
CA PRO A 358 -2.28 6.19 13.18
C PRO A 358 -2.42 7.40 12.25
N SER A 359 -2.02 7.26 10.99
CA SER A 359 -2.14 8.31 9.97
C SER A 359 -3.60 8.72 9.73
N THR A 360 -4.50 7.74 9.68
CA THR A 360 -5.95 7.96 9.56
C THR A 360 -6.50 8.62 10.81
N ARG A 361 -6.17 8.12 12.00
CA ARG A 361 -6.61 8.72 13.27
C ARG A 361 -6.21 10.19 13.39
N TYR A 362 -4.98 10.52 13.03
CA TYR A 362 -4.50 11.90 13.01
C TYR A 362 -5.31 12.76 12.01
N SER A 363 -5.53 12.26 10.80
CA SER A 363 -6.30 12.96 9.76
C SER A 363 -7.77 13.19 10.16
N GLU A 364 -8.36 12.21 10.85
CA GLU A 364 -9.72 12.32 11.39
C GLU A 364 -9.81 13.30 12.55
N GLN A 365 -8.79 13.35 13.42
CA GLN A 365 -8.73 14.33 14.50
C GLN A 365 -8.74 15.76 13.93
N VAL A 366 -7.86 16.04 12.96
CA VAL A 366 -7.83 17.34 12.27
C VAL A 366 -9.18 17.67 11.63
N SER A 367 -9.85 16.66 11.06
CA SER A 367 -11.19 16.84 10.48
C SER A 367 -12.26 17.14 11.54
N ALA A 368 -12.20 16.48 12.71
CA ALA A 368 -13.14 16.70 13.81
C ALA A 368 -12.92 18.02 14.55
N GLU A 369 -11.70 18.55 14.55
CA GLU A 369 -11.41 19.90 15.04
C GLU A 369 -11.99 20.97 14.10
N LYS A 370 -11.97 20.71 12.78
CA LYS A 370 -12.50 21.63 11.77
C LYS A 370 -14.02 21.55 11.59
N TYR A 371 -14.59 20.35 11.68
CA TYR A 371 -16.01 20.08 11.43
C TYR A 371 -16.59 19.29 12.62
N PRO A 372 -17.29 19.95 13.56
CA PRO A 372 -17.81 19.29 14.77
C PRO A 372 -18.68 18.05 14.50
N GLU A 373 -19.46 18.06 13.41
CA GLU A 373 -20.33 16.97 12.97
C GLU A 373 -19.55 15.72 12.53
N TYR A 374 -18.24 15.82 12.27
CA TYR A 374 -17.40 14.68 11.90
C TYR A 374 -17.38 13.61 13.02
N LYS A 375 -17.54 14.02 14.29
CA LYS A 375 -17.64 13.07 15.41
C LYS A 375 -18.87 12.16 15.29
N ASP A 376 -19.99 12.67 14.77
CA ASP A 376 -21.17 11.84 14.53
C ASP A 376 -20.98 10.91 13.33
N TYR A 377 -20.21 11.32 12.33
CA TYR A 377 -19.79 10.44 11.24
C TYR A 377 -18.92 9.29 11.74
N GLN A 378 -17.97 9.56 12.64
CA GLN A 378 -17.16 8.53 13.31
C GLN A 378 -18.00 7.55 14.13
N LYS A 379 -19.06 8.05 14.79
CA LYS A 379 -20.00 7.19 15.52
C LYS A 379 -20.81 6.30 14.57
N ARG A 380 -21.24 6.83 13.42
CA ARG A 380 -22.21 6.19 12.52
C ARG A 380 -21.60 5.23 11.49
N VAL A 381 -20.43 5.54 10.95
CA VAL A 381 -19.80 4.80 9.84
C VAL A 381 -18.47 4.26 10.32
N GLY A 382 -18.10 3.03 9.95
CA GLY A 382 -16.84 2.37 10.29
C GLY A 382 -15.62 2.99 9.62
N MET A 383 -14.43 2.89 10.23
CA MET A 383 -13.23 3.56 9.72
C MET A 383 -12.77 2.99 8.38
N PHE A 384 -12.63 1.67 8.29
CA PHE A 384 -12.14 0.96 7.10
C PHE A 384 -13.14 -0.07 6.59
N LEU A 385 -13.65 -0.95 7.46
CA LEU A 385 -14.45 -2.09 7.05
C LEU A 385 -15.96 -1.77 7.04
N PRO A 386 -16.70 -2.13 5.97
CA PRO A 386 -18.15 -1.97 5.91
C PRO A 386 -18.92 -2.69 7.02
N ILE A 387 -18.38 -3.81 7.54
CA ILE A 387 -19.01 -4.57 8.62
C ILE A 387 -19.16 -3.73 9.90
N ASP A 388 -18.21 -2.85 10.20
CA ASP A 388 -18.28 -1.94 11.35
C ASP A 388 -19.48 -0.98 11.20
N THR A 389 -19.75 -0.53 9.98
CA THR A 389 -20.91 0.32 9.67
C THR A 389 -22.23 -0.44 9.86
N LEU A 390 -22.26 -1.72 9.50
CA LEU A 390 -23.43 -2.58 9.71
C LEU A 390 -23.71 -2.77 11.21
N LEU A 391 -22.68 -3.08 12.00
CA LEU A 391 -22.80 -3.22 13.45
C LEU A 391 -23.26 -1.90 14.11
N ARG A 392 -22.72 -0.76 13.68
CA ARG A 392 -23.18 0.57 14.14
C ARG A 392 -24.63 0.84 13.75
N THR A 393 -25.04 0.42 12.56
CA THR A 393 -26.44 0.54 12.11
C THR A 393 -27.37 -0.26 13.02
N LEU A 394 -26.99 -1.48 13.40
CA LEU A 394 -27.75 -2.29 14.34
C LEU A 394 -27.86 -1.60 15.72
N TYR A 395 -26.74 -1.10 16.25
CA TYR A 395 -26.73 -0.34 17.51
C TYR A 395 -27.69 0.85 17.49
N TYR A 396 -27.67 1.68 16.43
CA TYR A 396 -28.56 2.83 16.32
C TYR A 396 -30.03 2.46 16.09
N ASN A 397 -30.33 1.24 15.66
CA ASN A 397 -31.70 0.76 15.48
C ASN A 397 -32.28 0.11 16.74
N VAL A 398 -31.43 -0.49 17.59
CA VAL A 398 -31.88 -1.33 18.70
C VAL A 398 -31.57 -0.71 20.06
N VAL A 399 -30.45 0.00 20.20
CA VAL A 399 -29.91 0.41 21.51
C VAL A 399 -29.92 1.93 21.70
N ALA A 400 -29.53 2.72 20.69
CA ALA A 400 -29.42 4.17 20.83
C ALA A 400 -30.79 4.86 21.07
N SER A 401 -30.79 5.97 21.80
CA SER A 401 -32.00 6.78 21.97
C SER A 401 -32.48 7.35 20.63
N LYS A 402 -33.79 7.63 20.53
CA LYS A 402 -34.37 8.20 19.30
C LYS A 402 -33.76 9.56 18.98
N GLU A 403 -33.46 10.35 20.02
CA GLU A 403 -32.86 11.67 19.95
C GLU A 403 -31.42 11.58 19.44
N GLU A 404 -30.61 10.68 19.99
CA GLU A 404 -29.22 10.51 19.53
C GLU A 404 -29.18 10.00 18.09
N LYS A 405 -29.99 8.99 17.76
CA LYS A 405 -30.11 8.49 16.39
C LYS A 405 -30.49 9.60 15.44
N HIS A 406 -31.50 10.41 15.77
CA HIS A 406 -31.95 11.48 14.91
C HIS A 406 -30.86 12.52 14.69
N ARG A 407 -30.18 12.95 15.75
CA ARG A 407 -29.06 13.91 15.67
C ARG A 407 -27.92 13.39 14.80
N VAL A 408 -27.48 12.14 15.05
CA VAL A 408 -26.38 11.51 14.30
C VAL A 408 -26.75 11.33 12.84
N GLU A 409 -27.95 10.82 12.53
CA GLU A 409 -28.39 10.65 11.14
C GLU A 409 -28.58 12.00 10.43
N ALA A 410 -29.07 13.02 11.13
CA ALA A 410 -29.22 14.37 10.57
C ALA A 410 -27.86 14.98 10.18
N ASN A 411 -26.88 14.87 11.06
CA ASN A 411 -25.55 15.42 10.85
C ASN A 411 -24.79 14.69 9.73
N VAL A 412 -24.94 13.37 9.64
CA VAL A 412 -24.21 12.55 8.65
C VAL A 412 -24.89 12.55 7.27
N TRP A 413 -26.22 12.43 7.23
CA TRP A 413 -26.97 12.23 5.98
C TRP A 413 -27.72 13.47 5.50
N GLY A 414 -27.82 14.53 6.31
CA GLY A 414 -28.77 15.63 6.11
C GLY A 414 -30.16 15.27 6.64
N LYS A 415 -31.23 15.95 6.20
CA LYS A 415 -32.61 15.75 6.71
C LYS A 415 -32.95 14.26 6.87
N SER A 416 -33.02 13.78 8.11
CA SER A 416 -33.17 12.36 8.46
C SER A 416 -34.45 11.78 7.86
N LYS A 417 -34.38 10.54 7.33
CA LYS A 417 -35.53 9.79 6.79
C LYS A 417 -36.64 9.57 7.82
N VAL A 418 -36.38 9.75 9.12
CA VAL A 418 -37.39 9.60 10.19
C VAL A 418 -38.55 10.58 10.03
N GLN A 419 -38.34 11.78 9.44
CA GLN A 419 -39.44 12.71 9.15
C GLN A 419 -40.43 12.19 8.09
N LYS A 420 -39.98 11.37 7.13
CA LYS A 420 -40.86 10.85 6.07
C LYS A 420 -41.85 9.79 6.55
N LYS A 421 -41.59 9.12 7.69
CA LYS A 421 -42.51 8.12 8.26
C LYS A 421 -43.55 8.69 9.22
N LYS A 422 -43.46 9.98 9.60
CA LYS A 422 -44.46 10.66 10.45
C LYS A 422 -45.34 11.65 9.66
N SER A 423 -45.13 11.76 8.36
CA SER A 423 -45.86 12.67 7.47
C SER A 423 -46.57 11.92 6.33
N GLN A 424 -46.79 10.61 6.50
CA GLN A 424 -47.66 9.80 5.64
C GLN A 424 -48.78 9.20 6.48
#